data_AF-A0AAE0JCE5-F1
#
_entry.id   AF-A0AAE0JCE5-F1
#
_cell.length_a   1.000
_cell.length_b   1.000
_cell.length_c   1.000
_cell.angle_alpha   90.00
_cell.angle_beta   90.00
_cell.angle_gamma   90.00
#
_symmetry.space_group_name_H-M   'P 1'
#
loop_
_entity.id
_entity.type
_entity.pdbx_description
1 polymer ?
#
loop_
_entity_poly.entity_id
_entity_poly.type
_entity_poly.pdbx_seq_one_letter_code
_entity_poly.pdbx_strand_id
1 'polypeptide(L)'
;MSPHCCNIMDDSSSVSSSGYTSEPVVNGVSNGYKNFSKSRHLMPTPSDEIHDLVCVGFGPASISVAIATHDAIEAGKLSESPKVLFLEKQADFAWHAGMLLPGAKMQISFIKDLASLRDPRSHFTFLNYLHQNDRLIDFINLSTFTPARVEFEDYLRWCARHFDDVVRYQTEVVAVEPVQSSGPNKLFTVTSRNIITGEITTFQARNVLLALGGQASIPKPLPQKHPRVIHSSQYASVIPKLLSDQSAPVRVAVLGAGQSAAEIFNNVQNLYPNSKTYMIMRSEFMKPSDDSPFVNSIFNPEFIDTIHSRPSAYRSHFLADAKATNYGVVRLELIEHLYEVMYHQRRVLGTDETQWPHRIMAARKIVSVSEKGDKLKIQVGRYFYGEEETDTDGPIVDEETLDVDVIICATGYKRMAHVDMLKPTWPLLPEADEALVAETVKGSKDRWFVEGEEKSLRVIEANRDYSVKFGQGKVAQGSGIWLQGCCEGTHGVSFPLI
;
A
#
# COMPACT_ATOMS: atom_id res chain seq x y z
N MET A 1 -54.97 -16.52 -23.40
CA MET A 1 -55.57 -16.26 -24.72
C MET A 1 -54.44 -15.96 -25.68
N SER A 2 -54.06 -16.95 -26.48
CA SER A 2 -53.26 -16.79 -27.69
C SER A 2 -54.10 -16.09 -28.79
N PRO A 3 -53.46 -15.67 -29.90
CA PRO A 3 -53.22 -16.60 -31.03
C PRO A 3 -51.73 -16.58 -31.46
N HIS A 4 -51.03 -17.71 -31.64
CA HIS A 4 -51.03 -18.66 -32.78
C HIS A 4 -50.73 -17.97 -34.13
N CYS A 5 -49.83 -18.41 -35.02
CA CYS A 5 -49.06 -19.66 -35.15
C CYS A 5 -47.89 -19.49 -36.15
N CYS A 6 -46.99 -20.49 -36.13
CA CYS A 6 -45.74 -20.78 -36.83
C CYS A 6 -45.69 -20.59 -38.37
N ASN A 7 -44.47 -20.39 -38.94
CA ASN A 7 -43.70 -21.50 -39.53
C ASN A 7 -42.32 -21.14 -40.16
N ILE A 8 -41.36 -22.02 -39.82
CA ILE A 8 -40.27 -22.62 -40.62
C ILE A 8 -38.91 -21.88 -40.77
N MET A 9 -37.89 -22.64 -40.36
CA MET A 9 -36.44 -22.46 -40.44
C MET A 9 -35.91 -22.49 -41.88
N ASP A 10 -34.83 -21.76 -42.15
CA ASP A 10 -33.62 -22.34 -42.75
C ASP A 10 -32.38 -21.46 -42.50
N ASP A 11 -31.27 -22.16 -42.25
CA ASP A 11 -29.93 -21.69 -41.93
C ASP A 11 -29.29 -20.81 -43.02
N SER A 12 -28.53 -19.78 -42.63
CA SER A 12 -27.08 -19.66 -42.96
C SER A 12 -26.49 -18.28 -42.63
N SER A 13 -25.47 -18.32 -41.77
CA SER A 13 -24.24 -17.50 -41.78
C SER A 13 -24.31 -15.96 -41.87
N SER A 14 -24.03 -15.30 -40.75
CA SER A 14 -22.94 -14.30 -40.63
C SER A 14 -22.84 -13.79 -39.19
N VAL A 15 -22.06 -14.48 -38.36
CA VAL A 15 -21.65 -13.96 -37.05
C VAL A 15 -20.55 -12.95 -37.30
N SER A 16 -20.91 -11.66 -37.26
CA SER A 16 -19.95 -10.56 -37.22
C SER A 16 -19.19 -10.63 -35.90
N SER A 17 -17.91 -10.95 -35.98
CA SER A 17 -16.95 -10.88 -34.88
C SER A 17 -16.83 -9.44 -34.38
N SER A 18 -17.44 -9.13 -33.24
CA SER A 18 -17.12 -7.94 -32.46
C SER A 18 -15.76 -8.14 -31.79
N GLY A 19 -14.70 -7.73 -32.51
CA GLY A 19 -13.36 -7.64 -31.97
C GLY A 19 -13.31 -6.59 -30.85
N TYR A 20 -13.14 -7.05 -29.61
CA TYR A 20 -12.74 -6.19 -28.51
C TYR A 20 -11.28 -5.78 -28.74
N THR A 21 -11.08 -4.59 -29.28
CA THR A 21 -9.76 -3.94 -29.30
C THR A 21 -9.37 -3.58 -27.87
N SER A 22 -8.32 -4.22 -27.38
CA SER A 22 -7.68 -3.96 -26.08
C SER A 22 -6.90 -2.65 -26.13
N GLU A 23 -7.59 -1.53 -26.00
CA GLU A 23 -6.96 -0.29 -25.53
C GLU A 23 -6.86 -0.31 -24.00
N PRO A 24 -5.80 0.26 -23.39
CA PRO A 24 -5.71 0.33 -21.94
C PRO A 24 -6.88 1.18 -21.46
N VAL A 25 -7.81 0.55 -20.76
CA VAL A 25 -8.96 1.25 -20.17
C VAL A 25 -8.41 2.27 -19.17
N VAL A 26 -8.39 3.53 -19.59
CA VAL A 26 -8.30 4.68 -18.68
C VAL A 26 -9.62 4.64 -17.88
N ASN A 27 -9.59 3.90 -16.78
CA ASN A 27 -10.75 3.66 -15.93
C ASN A 27 -11.05 4.91 -15.12
N GLY A 28 -12.17 5.56 -15.45
CA GLY A 28 -12.63 6.78 -14.81
C GLY A 28 -12.97 7.79 -15.88
N VAL A 29 -14.26 8.03 -16.07
CA VAL A 29 -14.81 8.97 -17.04
C VAL A 29 -14.00 10.26 -16.97
N SER A 30 -13.32 10.61 -18.06
CA SER A 30 -12.91 11.97 -18.39
C SER A 30 -14.14 12.83 -18.66
N ASN A 31 -15.15 12.75 -17.78
CA ASN A 31 -16.06 13.84 -17.58
C ASN A 31 -15.16 14.89 -16.97
N GLY A 32 -14.49 15.66 -17.84
CA GLY A 32 -13.69 16.80 -17.45
C GLY A 32 -14.53 17.54 -16.44
N TYR A 33 -14.09 17.49 -15.17
CA TYR A 33 -14.86 17.96 -14.03
C TYR A 33 -15.39 19.35 -14.39
N LYS A 34 -16.69 19.43 -14.73
CA LYS A 34 -17.27 20.67 -15.21
C LYS A 34 -17.22 21.62 -14.01
N ASN A 35 -16.34 22.62 -14.09
CA ASN A 35 -16.03 23.56 -13.00
C ASN A 35 -15.46 22.91 -11.73
N PHE A 36 -14.28 22.29 -11.83
CA PHE A 36 -13.53 21.85 -10.65
C PHE A 36 -12.96 23.07 -9.88
N SER A 37 -13.47 23.32 -8.67
CA SER A 37 -12.92 24.37 -7.79
C SER A 37 -11.77 23.81 -6.95
N LYS A 38 -10.58 24.35 -7.14
CA LYS A 38 -9.45 24.11 -6.23
C LYS A 38 -9.77 24.65 -4.83
N SER A 39 -9.01 24.19 -3.84
CA SER A 39 -9.04 24.74 -2.49
C SER A 39 -8.78 26.24 -2.55
N ARG A 40 -9.72 27.02 -2.01
CA ARG A 40 -9.56 28.48 -1.81
C ARG A 40 -8.75 28.81 -0.55
N HIS A 41 -8.43 27.81 0.26
CA HIS A 41 -7.88 27.98 1.60
C HIS A 41 -6.40 27.67 1.69
N LEU A 42 -5.86 26.84 0.80
CA LEU A 42 -4.43 26.51 0.76
C LEU A 42 -3.84 27.06 -0.54
N MET A 43 -2.93 28.02 -0.39
CA MET A 43 -2.32 28.74 -1.52
C MET A 43 -0.85 28.35 -1.70
N PRO A 44 -0.33 28.36 -2.94
CA PRO A 44 1.07 28.07 -3.22
C PRO A 44 1.99 29.04 -2.47
N THR A 45 3.09 28.50 -1.93
CA THR A 45 4.16 29.28 -1.31
C THR A 45 5.41 29.24 -2.22
N PRO A 46 6.11 30.38 -2.44
CA PRO A 46 7.37 30.40 -3.17
C PRO A 46 8.42 29.47 -2.55
N SER A 47 9.26 28.84 -3.38
CA SER A 47 10.23 27.83 -2.91
C SER A 47 11.32 28.38 -1.98
N ASP A 48 11.64 29.66 -2.12
CA ASP A 48 12.65 30.38 -1.33
C ASP A 48 12.10 30.88 0.03
N GLU A 49 10.79 30.81 0.24
CA GLU A 49 10.18 31.13 1.53
C GLU A 49 10.24 29.96 2.52
N ILE A 50 10.29 30.29 3.81
CA ILE A 50 10.18 29.33 4.89
C ILE A 50 8.72 28.84 4.96
N HIS A 51 8.55 27.53 4.85
CA HIS A 51 7.27 26.86 4.97
C HIS A 51 6.94 26.55 6.44
N ASP A 52 5.67 26.56 6.79
CA ASP A 52 5.21 26.10 8.10
C ASP A 52 5.22 24.57 8.17
N LEU A 53 4.89 23.91 7.05
CA LEU A 53 4.86 22.46 6.92
C LEU A 53 5.28 22.00 5.51
N VAL A 54 6.24 21.09 5.44
CA VAL A 54 6.53 20.31 4.24
C VAL A 54 6.14 18.86 4.46
N CYS A 55 5.28 18.33 3.61
CA CYS A 55 4.84 16.94 3.63
C CYS A 55 5.55 16.14 2.54
N VAL A 56 6.15 15.01 2.92
CA VAL A 56 6.85 14.11 2.01
C VAL A 56 5.95 12.92 1.69
N GLY A 57 5.62 12.78 0.40
CA GLY A 57 4.58 11.91 -0.12
C GLY A 57 3.22 12.62 -0.17
N PHE A 58 2.44 12.33 -1.21
CA PHE A 58 1.07 12.82 -1.39
C PHE A 58 0.06 11.67 -1.57
N GLY A 59 0.23 10.62 -0.76
CA GLY A 59 -0.75 9.56 -0.59
C GLY A 59 -1.89 9.93 0.40
N PRO A 60 -2.80 8.99 0.71
CA PRO A 60 -3.98 9.24 1.54
C PRO A 60 -3.72 9.88 2.91
N ALA A 61 -2.59 9.55 3.56
CA ALA A 61 -2.18 10.18 4.81
C ALA A 61 -1.96 11.70 4.66
N SER A 62 -1.20 12.14 3.65
CA SER A 62 -0.97 13.56 3.41
C SER A 62 -2.21 14.29 2.88
N ILE A 63 -3.03 13.62 2.07
CA ILE A 63 -4.31 14.18 1.59
C ILE A 63 -5.26 14.41 2.78
N SER A 64 -5.32 13.47 3.72
CA SER A 64 -6.09 13.65 4.97
C SER A 64 -5.65 14.89 5.76
N VAL A 65 -4.34 15.19 5.78
CA VAL A 65 -3.82 16.42 6.42
C VAL A 65 -4.25 17.66 5.63
N ALA A 66 -4.12 17.66 4.30
CA ALA A 66 -4.57 18.77 3.46
C ALA A 66 -6.08 19.07 3.64
N ILE A 67 -6.91 18.02 3.65
CA ILE A 67 -8.35 18.08 3.90
C ILE A 67 -8.64 18.61 5.31
N ALA A 68 -7.97 18.09 6.34
CA ALA A 68 -8.19 18.53 7.71
C ALA A 68 -7.79 20.00 7.91
N THR A 69 -6.72 20.46 7.27
CA THR A 69 -6.32 21.87 7.27
C THR A 69 -7.34 22.74 6.55
N HIS A 70 -7.82 22.31 5.37
CA HIS A 70 -8.89 23.01 4.64
C HIS A 70 -10.14 23.19 5.52
N ASP A 71 -10.65 22.09 6.08
CA ASP A 71 -11.86 22.10 6.91
C ASP A 71 -11.67 22.92 8.19
N ALA A 72 -10.46 22.94 8.78
CA ALA A 72 -10.17 23.74 9.95
C ALA A 72 -10.20 25.25 9.64
N ILE A 73 -9.72 25.67 8.46
CA ILE A 73 -9.81 27.07 8.02
C ILE A 73 -11.27 27.43 7.71
N GLU A 74 -11.99 26.58 6.99
CA GLU A 74 -13.39 26.80 6.65
C GLU A 74 -14.29 26.90 7.90
N ALA A 75 -13.99 26.10 8.93
CA ALA A 75 -14.67 26.16 10.22
C ALA A 75 -14.20 27.31 11.14
N GLY A 76 -13.26 28.15 10.70
CA GLY A 76 -12.71 29.27 11.48
C GLY A 76 -11.86 28.84 12.68
N LYS A 77 -11.37 27.60 12.71
CA LYS A 77 -10.46 27.08 13.76
C LYS A 77 -9.01 27.51 13.55
N LEU A 78 -8.62 27.74 12.29
CA LEU A 78 -7.36 28.35 11.92
C LEU A 78 -7.63 29.74 11.35
N SER A 79 -7.01 30.76 11.93
CA SER A 79 -7.20 32.17 11.54
C SER A 79 -6.44 32.55 10.27
N GLU A 80 -5.35 31.85 9.96
CA GLU A 80 -4.50 32.11 8.80
C GLU A 80 -4.22 30.80 8.04
N SER A 81 -4.05 30.91 6.73
CA SER A 81 -3.61 29.78 5.90
C SER A 81 -2.13 29.49 6.18
N PRO A 82 -1.76 28.30 6.66
CA PRO A 82 -0.36 27.93 6.81
C PRO A 82 0.32 27.80 5.44
N LYS A 83 1.63 28.05 5.40
CA LYS A 83 2.47 27.82 4.22
C LYS A 83 2.81 26.33 4.11
N VAL A 84 2.03 25.60 3.32
CA VAL A 84 2.15 24.14 3.17
C VAL A 84 2.64 23.76 1.78
N LEU A 85 3.54 22.78 1.72
CA LEU A 85 4.02 22.19 0.47
C LEU A 85 4.04 20.66 0.59
N PHE A 86 3.49 19.98 -0.42
CA PHE A 86 3.52 18.53 -0.55
C PHE A 86 4.47 18.13 -1.68
N LEU A 87 5.34 17.14 -1.44
CA LEU A 87 6.30 16.64 -2.42
C LEU A 87 6.01 15.17 -2.73
N GLU A 88 5.68 14.85 -3.99
CA GLU A 88 5.33 13.48 -4.42
C GLU A 88 6.21 13.05 -5.58
N LYS A 89 6.73 11.83 -5.51
CA LYS A 89 7.65 11.30 -6.53
C LYS A 89 6.93 10.84 -7.80
N GLN A 90 5.67 10.42 -7.71
CA GLN A 90 4.87 10.05 -8.87
C GLN A 90 4.57 11.28 -9.74
N ALA A 91 4.30 11.05 -11.02
CA ALA A 91 4.01 12.13 -11.97
C ALA A 91 2.64 12.78 -11.73
N ASP A 92 1.70 12.00 -11.22
CA ASP A 92 0.34 12.39 -10.86
C ASP A 92 -0.07 11.60 -9.62
N PHE A 93 -1.19 11.99 -8.99
CA PHE A 93 -1.76 11.18 -7.93
C PHE A 93 -2.19 9.80 -8.46
N ALA A 94 -1.69 8.74 -7.84
CA ALA A 94 -2.20 7.40 -8.00
C ALA A 94 -2.04 6.59 -6.71
N TRP A 95 -3.10 5.87 -6.34
CA TRP A 95 -3.11 5.04 -5.14
C TRP A 95 -3.01 3.56 -5.50
N HIS A 96 -1.88 2.94 -5.12
CA HIS A 96 -1.58 1.53 -5.41
C HIS A 96 -1.86 1.13 -6.86
N ALA A 97 -1.46 1.97 -7.84
CA ALA A 97 -1.77 1.80 -9.26
C ALA A 97 -1.45 0.39 -9.81
N GLY A 98 -0.35 -0.23 -9.36
CA GLY A 98 0.02 -1.58 -9.79
C GLY A 98 -0.93 -2.70 -9.30
N MET A 99 -1.84 -2.42 -8.36
CA MET A 99 -2.81 -3.36 -7.79
C MET A 99 -4.27 -2.92 -8.02
N LEU A 100 -4.52 -2.01 -8.97
CA LEU A 100 -5.88 -1.67 -9.43
C LEU A 100 -6.40 -2.75 -10.39
N LEU A 101 -6.69 -3.93 -9.84
CA LEU A 101 -7.09 -5.09 -10.64
C LEU A 101 -8.61 -5.06 -10.91
N PRO A 102 -9.06 -5.55 -12.08
CA PRO A 102 -10.49 -5.74 -12.35
C PRO A 102 -11.17 -6.55 -11.25
N GLY A 103 -12.31 -6.05 -10.77
CA GLY A 103 -13.09 -6.69 -9.70
C GLY A 103 -12.54 -6.51 -8.27
N ALA A 104 -11.36 -5.90 -8.09
CA ALA A 104 -10.83 -5.63 -6.76
C ALA A 104 -11.73 -4.64 -6.00
N LYS A 105 -12.09 -4.99 -4.76
CA LYS A 105 -12.89 -4.15 -3.86
C LYS A 105 -12.05 -3.56 -2.73
N MET A 106 -12.55 -2.48 -2.16
CA MET A 106 -12.04 -1.96 -0.90
C MET A 106 -12.21 -2.98 0.22
N GLN A 107 -11.23 -3.02 1.13
CA GLN A 107 -11.28 -3.90 2.30
C GLN A 107 -11.90 -3.22 3.53
N ILE A 108 -12.36 -1.99 3.38
CA ILE A 108 -12.85 -1.11 4.44
C ILE A 108 -14.17 -0.46 4.00
N SER A 109 -15.03 -0.11 4.96
CA SER A 109 -16.26 0.65 4.68
C SER A 109 -15.93 2.02 4.10
N PHE A 110 -16.69 2.48 3.10
CA PHE A 110 -16.54 3.82 2.53
C PHE A 110 -16.76 4.95 3.55
N ILE A 111 -17.41 4.68 4.70
CA ILE A 111 -17.58 5.67 5.77
C ILE A 111 -16.22 5.99 6.44
N LYS A 112 -15.25 5.07 6.35
CA LYS A 112 -13.85 5.32 6.74
C LYS A 112 -13.08 6.01 5.60
N ASP A 113 -13.71 6.99 4.95
CA ASP A 113 -13.07 7.88 4.00
C ASP A 113 -12.15 8.91 4.70
N LEU A 114 -11.65 9.91 3.98
CA LEU A 114 -10.66 10.86 4.52
C LEU A 114 -11.26 11.95 5.44
N ALA A 115 -12.58 11.98 5.65
CA ALA A 115 -13.23 13.10 6.33
C ALA A 115 -14.40 12.70 7.26
N SER A 116 -15.23 11.74 6.88
CA SER A 116 -16.52 11.42 7.49
C SER A 116 -16.43 11.14 9.00
N LEU A 117 -15.40 10.42 9.47
CA LEU A 117 -15.22 10.15 10.90
C LEU A 117 -14.79 11.38 11.71
N ARG A 118 -14.25 12.42 11.06
CA ARG A 118 -13.85 13.69 11.70
C ARG A 118 -14.99 14.72 11.64
N ASP A 119 -15.58 14.91 10.46
CA ASP A 119 -16.77 15.75 10.25
C ASP A 119 -17.55 15.23 9.02
N PRO A 120 -18.71 14.57 9.21
CA PRO A 120 -19.56 14.10 8.11
C PRO A 120 -20.07 15.20 7.16
N ARG A 121 -19.93 16.48 7.53
CA ARG A 121 -20.33 17.62 6.70
C ARG A 121 -19.20 18.13 5.80
N SER A 122 -18.00 17.56 5.91
CA SER A 122 -16.88 17.92 5.06
C SER A 122 -17.24 17.79 3.58
N HIS A 123 -16.72 18.72 2.77
CA HIS A 123 -16.82 18.60 1.32
C HIS A 123 -16.19 17.29 0.82
N PHE A 124 -15.19 16.77 1.53
CA PHE A 124 -14.36 15.65 1.06
C PHE A 124 -14.88 14.26 1.47
N THR A 125 -16.15 14.12 1.85
CA THR A 125 -16.74 12.80 2.10
C THR A 125 -16.93 12.01 0.80
N PHE A 126 -16.84 10.68 0.86
CA PHE A 126 -17.06 9.80 -0.28
C PHE A 126 -18.48 9.96 -0.86
N LEU A 127 -19.47 10.17 0.01
CA LEU A 127 -20.86 10.43 -0.42
C LEU A 127 -21.00 11.76 -1.17
N ASN A 128 -20.33 12.83 -0.72
CA ASN A 128 -20.34 14.09 -1.47
C ASN A 128 -19.60 13.95 -2.80
N TYR A 129 -18.49 13.21 -2.85
CA TYR A 129 -17.84 12.85 -4.12
C TYR A 129 -18.80 12.16 -5.09
N LEU A 130 -19.54 11.14 -4.65
CA LEU A 130 -20.53 10.47 -5.49
C LEU A 130 -21.64 11.42 -5.95
N HIS A 131 -22.06 12.35 -5.09
CA HIS A 131 -23.05 13.37 -5.43
C HIS A 131 -22.53 14.33 -6.51
N GLN A 132 -21.30 14.85 -6.36
CA GLN A 132 -20.65 15.75 -7.33
C GLN A 132 -20.40 15.10 -8.69
N ASN A 133 -20.42 13.76 -8.75
CA ASN A 133 -20.22 12.98 -9.97
C ASN A 133 -21.50 12.30 -10.47
N ASP A 134 -22.68 12.76 -10.03
CA ASP A 134 -24.00 12.27 -10.45
C ASP A 134 -24.18 10.74 -10.33
N ARG A 135 -23.54 10.12 -9.33
CA ARG A 135 -23.50 8.66 -9.13
C ARG A 135 -24.05 8.19 -7.79
N LEU A 136 -24.46 9.11 -6.92
CA LEU A 136 -24.92 8.78 -5.57
C LEU A 136 -26.09 7.79 -5.56
N ILE A 137 -27.11 8.01 -6.39
CA ILE A 137 -28.29 7.14 -6.41
C ILE A 137 -27.95 5.74 -6.95
N ASP A 138 -27.08 5.66 -7.96
CA ASP A 138 -26.64 4.39 -8.53
C ASP A 138 -25.80 3.60 -7.52
N PHE A 139 -24.92 4.29 -6.77
CA PHE A 139 -24.14 3.67 -5.71
C PHE A 139 -25.03 3.16 -4.56
N ILE A 140 -26.07 3.91 -4.17
CA ILE A 140 -27.07 3.45 -3.18
C ILE A 140 -27.72 2.13 -3.65
N ASN A 141 -28.07 2.03 -4.94
CA ASN A 141 -28.69 0.83 -5.50
C ASN A 141 -27.77 -0.40 -5.45
N LEU A 142 -26.44 -0.24 -5.46
CA LEU A 142 -25.48 -1.34 -5.26
C LEU A 142 -25.57 -1.99 -3.88
N SER A 143 -26.14 -1.30 -2.88
CA SER A 143 -26.28 -1.79 -1.49
C SER A 143 -24.98 -2.36 -0.92
N THR A 144 -23.85 -1.71 -1.17
CA THR A 144 -22.52 -2.15 -0.73
C THR A 144 -21.80 -1.10 0.11
N PHE A 145 -21.04 -1.55 1.11
CA PHE A 145 -20.15 -0.69 1.89
C PHE A 145 -18.72 -0.65 1.36
N THR A 146 -18.37 -1.54 0.43
CA THR A 146 -17.00 -1.75 -0.03
C THR A 146 -16.93 -1.45 -1.52
N PRO A 147 -16.71 -0.18 -1.92
CA PRO A 147 -16.67 0.21 -3.32
C PRO A 147 -15.55 -0.52 -4.08
N ALA A 148 -15.59 -0.46 -5.40
CA ALA A 148 -14.48 -0.95 -6.20
C ALA A 148 -13.21 -0.14 -5.86
N ARG A 149 -12.04 -0.79 -5.85
CA ARG A 149 -10.76 -0.12 -5.54
C ARG A 149 -10.48 1.02 -6.52
N VAL A 150 -10.87 0.84 -7.79
CA VAL A 150 -10.77 1.87 -8.84
C VAL A 150 -11.68 3.08 -8.57
N GLU A 151 -12.86 2.88 -7.98
CA GLU A 151 -13.78 3.97 -7.63
C GLU A 151 -13.27 4.75 -6.42
N PHE A 152 -12.70 4.05 -5.44
CA PHE A 152 -12.11 4.71 -4.27
C PHE A 152 -10.81 5.43 -4.64
N GLU A 153 -10.01 4.89 -5.55
CA GLU A 153 -8.84 5.59 -6.08
C GLU A 153 -9.24 6.87 -6.85
N ASP A 154 -10.34 6.83 -7.60
CA ASP A 154 -10.89 8.03 -8.24
C ASP A 154 -11.42 9.06 -7.23
N TYR A 155 -12.05 8.62 -6.14
CA TYR A 155 -12.39 9.49 -5.01
C TYR A 155 -11.14 10.16 -4.42
N LEU A 156 -10.08 9.40 -4.16
CA LEU A 156 -8.83 9.94 -3.61
C LEU A 156 -8.17 10.93 -4.60
N ARG A 157 -8.22 10.64 -5.91
CA ARG A 157 -7.77 11.54 -6.96
C ARG A 157 -8.59 12.83 -6.99
N TRP A 158 -9.91 12.72 -6.90
CA TRP A 158 -10.82 13.86 -6.82
C TRP A 158 -10.46 14.75 -5.62
N CYS A 159 -10.27 14.17 -4.43
CA CYS A 159 -9.78 14.89 -3.25
C CYS A 159 -8.41 15.56 -3.48
N ALA A 160 -7.44 14.82 -4.03
CA ALA A 160 -6.08 15.29 -4.27
C ALA A 160 -6.05 16.54 -5.17
N ARG A 161 -6.87 16.55 -6.24
CA ARG A 161 -6.91 17.64 -7.24
C ARG A 161 -7.29 18.99 -6.64
N HIS A 162 -8.01 19.03 -5.52
CA HIS A 162 -8.31 20.30 -4.84
C HIS A 162 -7.04 21.00 -4.33
N PHE A 163 -5.93 20.27 -4.20
CA PHE A 163 -4.68 20.75 -3.61
C PHE A 163 -3.52 20.83 -4.62
N ASP A 164 -3.78 20.68 -5.93
CA ASP A 164 -2.73 20.67 -6.96
C ASP A 164 -1.78 21.89 -6.89
N ASP A 165 -2.25 23.05 -6.44
CA ASP A 165 -1.42 24.26 -6.34
C ASP A 165 -0.36 24.18 -5.24
N VAL A 166 -0.55 23.33 -4.23
CA VAL A 166 0.39 23.14 -3.11
C VAL A 166 1.15 21.82 -3.18
N VAL A 167 1.04 21.09 -4.31
CA VAL A 167 1.70 19.80 -4.54
C VAL A 167 2.73 19.95 -5.65
N ARG A 168 3.94 19.43 -5.43
CA ARG A 168 4.96 19.24 -6.47
C ARG A 168 5.14 17.75 -6.74
N TYR A 169 4.57 17.30 -7.85
CA TYR A 169 4.79 15.96 -8.38
C TYR A 169 6.20 15.80 -8.97
N GLN A 170 6.55 14.56 -9.35
CA GLN A 170 7.86 14.19 -9.88
C GLN A 170 9.05 14.57 -8.98
N THR A 171 8.80 14.74 -7.68
CA THR A 171 9.76 15.27 -6.71
C THR A 171 10.02 14.22 -5.62
N GLU A 172 11.14 13.51 -5.72
CA GLU A 172 11.58 12.51 -4.74
C GLU A 172 12.41 13.18 -3.65
N VAL A 173 11.92 13.21 -2.42
CA VAL A 173 12.73 13.65 -1.27
C VAL A 173 13.76 12.59 -0.92
N VAL A 174 15.01 13.02 -0.74
CA VAL A 174 16.15 12.13 -0.48
C VAL A 174 16.74 12.31 0.92
N ALA A 175 16.57 13.48 1.55
CA ALA A 175 17.08 13.75 2.89
C ALA A 175 16.31 14.88 3.58
N VAL A 176 16.29 14.83 4.92
CA VAL A 176 15.82 15.92 5.77
C VAL A 176 16.92 16.24 6.78
N GLU A 177 17.35 17.50 6.82
CA GLU A 177 18.52 17.93 7.58
C GLU A 177 18.17 19.10 8.50
N PRO A 178 18.68 19.15 9.75
CA PRO A 178 18.47 20.31 10.60
C PRO A 178 19.30 21.49 10.10
N VAL A 179 18.73 22.69 10.08
CA VAL A 179 19.49 23.92 9.83
C VAL A 179 20.23 24.31 11.09
N GLN A 180 21.56 24.21 11.07
CA GLN A 180 22.41 24.51 12.23
C GLN A 180 22.12 25.90 12.79
N SER A 181 21.97 25.97 14.10
CA SER A 181 21.79 27.23 14.84
C SER A 181 22.55 27.17 16.17
N SER A 182 22.84 28.32 16.76
CA SER A 182 23.50 28.42 18.07
C SER A 182 22.63 27.94 19.24
N GLY A 183 21.35 27.62 18.99
CA GLY A 183 20.41 27.09 19.98
C GLY A 183 19.60 25.91 19.44
N PRO A 184 18.41 25.63 20.00
CA PRO A 184 17.53 24.57 19.50
C PRO A 184 17.18 24.80 18.03
N ASN A 185 17.26 23.75 17.21
CA ASN A 185 16.98 23.83 15.77
C ASN A 185 15.52 24.25 15.55
N LYS A 186 15.30 25.26 14.69
CA LYS A 186 13.98 25.82 14.37
C LYS A 186 13.50 25.48 12.96
N LEU A 187 14.40 24.98 12.13
CA LEU A 187 14.18 24.77 10.70
C LEU A 187 14.85 23.48 10.25
N PHE A 188 14.23 22.86 9.26
CA PHE A 188 14.74 21.69 8.56
C PHE A 188 14.83 22.01 7.07
N THR A 189 15.91 21.58 6.43
CA THR A 189 16.07 21.58 4.98
C THR A 189 15.59 20.24 4.44
N VAL A 190 14.63 20.27 3.54
CA VAL A 190 14.14 19.10 2.80
C VAL A 190 14.78 19.10 1.44
N THR A 191 15.66 18.14 1.18
CA THR A 191 16.37 17.99 -0.09
C THR A 191 15.62 17.00 -0.97
N SER A 192 15.32 17.42 -2.19
CA SER A 192 14.57 16.64 -3.17
C SER A 192 15.27 16.57 -4.52
N ARG A 193 14.91 15.56 -5.30
CA ARG A 193 15.39 15.30 -6.65
C ARG A 193 14.20 15.21 -7.60
N ASN A 194 14.23 15.96 -8.70
CA ASN A 194 13.29 15.76 -9.78
C ASN A 194 13.58 14.42 -10.47
N ILE A 195 12.60 13.53 -10.56
CA ILE A 195 12.81 12.16 -11.08
C ILE A 195 13.03 12.10 -12.59
N ILE A 196 12.71 13.17 -13.33
CA ILE A 196 12.89 13.28 -14.78
C ILE A 196 14.21 13.96 -15.12
N THR A 197 14.48 15.13 -14.52
CA THR A 197 15.67 15.94 -14.84
C THR A 197 16.88 15.61 -13.99
N GLY A 198 16.69 15.00 -12.82
CA GLY A 198 17.74 14.77 -11.82
C GLY A 198 18.14 16.01 -11.02
N GLU A 199 17.51 17.16 -11.28
CA GLU A 199 17.79 18.41 -10.58
C GLU A 199 17.53 18.29 -9.07
N ILE A 200 18.42 18.85 -8.26
CA ILE A 200 18.28 18.88 -6.81
C ILE A 200 17.69 20.24 -6.39
N THR A 201 16.65 20.20 -5.57
CA THR A 201 15.99 21.38 -5.01
C THR A 201 15.85 21.23 -3.50
N THR A 202 16.05 22.32 -2.77
CA THR A 202 15.92 22.36 -1.32
C THR A 202 14.77 23.28 -0.89
N PHE A 203 14.10 22.90 0.20
CA PHE A 203 13.04 23.68 0.82
C PHE A 203 13.31 23.81 2.32
N GLN A 204 13.05 24.98 2.91
CA GLN A 204 13.13 25.15 4.36
C GLN A 204 11.75 25.13 5.00
N ALA A 205 11.61 24.37 6.08
CA ALA A 205 10.35 24.25 6.81
C ALA A 205 10.57 24.23 8.32
N ARG A 206 9.58 24.73 9.08
CA ARG A 206 9.54 24.56 10.54
C ARG A 206 9.18 23.14 10.93
N ASN A 207 8.26 22.53 10.18
CA ASN A 207 7.73 21.21 10.44
C ASN A 207 7.82 20.35 9.18
N VAL A 208 8.16 19.07 9.36
CA VAL A 208 8.22 18.09 8.27
C VAL A 208 7.35 16.88 8.60
N LEU A 209 6.44 16.50 7.71
CA LEU A 209 5.62 15.30 7.82
C LEU A 209 6.14 14.23 6.84
N LEU A 210 6.51 13.05 7.32
CA LEU A 210 6.94 11.93 6.49
C LEU A 210 5.82 10.91 6.31
N ALA A 211 5.17 10.90 5.15
CA ALA A 211 4.07 10.01 4.79
C ALA A 211 4.46 9.14 3.58
N LEU A 212 5.51 8.34 3.76
CA LEU A 212 6.23 7.67 2.65
C LEU A 212 5.60 6.35 2.16
N GLY A 213 4.57 5.87 2.84
CA GLY A 213 3.96 4.57 2.56
C GLY A 213 4.91 3.39 2.80
N GLY A 214 4.74 2.33 2.02
CA GLY A 214 5.55 1.10 2.10
C GLY A 214 6.49 0.93 0.91
N GLN A 215 7.69 0.40 1.16
CA GLN A 215 8.65 -0.03 0.15
C GLN A 215 8.44 -1.50 -0.18
N ALA A 216 8.46 -1.84 -1.48
CA ALA A 216 8.34 -3.22 -1.96
C ALA A 216 9.36 -4.15 -1.25
N SER A 217 8.90 -5.32 -0.79
CA SER A 217 9.74 -6.31 -0.14
C SER A 217 9.98 -7.50 -1.06
N ILE A 218 11.16 -7.59 -1.68
CA ILE A 218 11.54 -8.75 -2.50
C ILE A 218 12.40 -9.72 -1.66
N PRO A 219 12.02 -11.00 -1.51
CA PRO A 219 12.80 -12.00 -0.76
C PRO A 219 14.27 -12.10 -1.19
N LYS A 220 15.19 -12.28 -0.23
CA LYS A 220 16.65 -12.35 -0.48
C LYS A 220 17.08 -13.38 -1.53
N PRO A 221 16.49 -14.60 -1.63
CA PRO A 221 16.87 -15.57 -2.65
C PRO A 221 16.61 -15.10 -4.09
N LEU A 222 15.82 -14.03 -4.27
CA LEU A 222 15.48 -13.49 -5.57
C LEU A 222 16.38 -12.31 -5.96
N PRO A 223 16.75 -12.21 -7.25
CA PRO A 223 17.50 -11.07 -7.74
C PRO A 223 16.66 -9.78 -7.62
N GLN A 224 17.17 -8.80 -6.88
CA GLN A 224 16.43 -7.58 -6.53
C GLN A 224 16.16 -6.64 -7.72
N LYS A 225 16.89 -6.79 -8.83
CA LYS A 225 16.83 -5.90 -10.01
C LYS A 225 16.65 -6.67 -11.33
N HIS A 226 15.91 -7.78 -11.31
CA HIS A 226 15.65 -8.57 -12.52
C HIS A 226 14.33 -8.16 -13.18
N PRO A 227 14.27 -7.94 -14.52
CA PRO A 227 13.07 -7.44 -15.19
C PRO A 227 11.85 -8.38 -15.11
N ARG A 228 12.09 -9.69 -14.91
CA ARG A 228 11.05 -10.72 -14.72
C ARG A 228 10.82 -11.11 -13.25
N VAL A 229 11.40 -10.39 -12.30
CA VAL A 229 11.10 -10.51 -10.87
C VAL A 229 10.52 -9.19 -10.42
N ILE A 230 9.21 -9.12 -10.32
CA ILE A 230 8.50 -7.88 -10.01
C ILE A 230 7.81 -7.98 -8.66
N HIS A 231 7.60 -6.84 -8.01
CA HIS A 231 6.74 -6.78 -6.82
C HIS A 231 5.28 -6.55 -7.23
N SER A 232 4.32 -7.00 -6.42
CA SER A 232 2.88 -6.82 -6.68
C SER A 232 2.50 -5.36 -6.95
N SER A 233 3.17 -4.41 -6.31
CA SER A 233 2.98 -2.97 -6.52
C SER A 233 3.24 -2.46 -7.95
N GLN A 234 3.81 -3.29 -8.82
CA GLN A 234 4.10 -2.99 -10.23
C GLN A 234 3.28 -3.83 -11.20
N TYR A 235 2.41 -4.73 -10.71
CA TYR A 235 1.77 -5.77 -11.51
C TYR A 235 1.00 -5.19 -12.71
N ALA A 236 0.04 -4.30 -12.48
CA ALA A 236 -0.84 -3.78 -13.53
C ALA A 236 -0.11 -2.94 -14.59
N SER A 237 1.04 -2.34 -14.25
CA SER A 237 1.81 -1.49 -15.17
C SER A 237 2.90 -2.25 -15.94
N VAL A 238 3.41 -3.36 -15.39
CA VAL A 238 4.50 -4.14 -15.97
C VAL A 238 4.03 -5.38 -16.70
N ILE A 239 3.09 -6.16 -16.12
CA ILE A 239 2.70 -7.46 -16.68
C ILE A 239 2.15 -7.37 -18.11
N PRO A 240 1.22 -6.45 -18.44
CA PRO A 240 0.74 -6.31 -19.81
C PRO A 240 1.81 -5.94 -20.85
N LYS A 241 2.91 -5.29 -20.41
CA LYS A 241 4.04 -4.92 -21.27
C LYS A 241 5.03 -6.07 -21.42
N LEU A 242 5.28 -6.80 -20.33
CA LEU A 242 6.22 -7.91 -20.28
C LEU A 242 5.67 -9.16 -20.98
N LEU A 243 4.36 -9.40 -20.85
CA LEU A 243 3.63 -10.52 -21.44
C LEU A 243 2.57 -9.95 -22.40
N SER A 244 2.99 -9.43 -23.55
CA SER A 244 2.10 -8.70 -24.47
C SER A 244 1.07 -9.57 -25.19
N ASP A 245 1.39 -10.84 -25.44
CA ASP A 245 0.46 -11.80 -26.05
C ASP A 245 -0.38 -12.50 -24.96
N GLN A 246 -1.64 -12.09 -24.84
CA GLN A 246 -2.60 -12.66 -23.89
C GLN A 246 -2.96 -14.12 -24.18
N SER A 247 -2.76 -14.57 -25.42
CA SER A 247 -3.05 -15.95 -25.84
C SER A 247 -1.88 -16.91 -25.60
N ALA A 248 -0.68 -16.40 -25.31
CA ALA A 248 0.50 -17.22 -25.12
C ALA A 248 0.39 -18.10 -23.86
N PRO A 249 0.93 -19.34 -23.88
CA PRO A 249 0.91 -20.25 -22.74
C PRO A 249 2.00 -19.89 -21.71
N VAL A 250 1.89 -18.69 -21.14
CA VAL A 250 2.84 -18.12 -20.18
C VAL A 250 2.80 -18.84 -18.84
N ARG A 251 3.93 -18.90 -18.14
CA ARG A 251 4.10 -19.55 -16.84
C ARG A 251 4.42 -18.49 -15.78
N VAL A 252 3.54 -18.32 -14.81
CA VAL A 252 3.60 -17.23 -13.83
C VAL A 252 3.70 -17.80 -12.42
N ALA A 253 4.76 -17.45 -11.69
CA ALA A 253 4.86 -17.71 -10.26
C ALA A 253 4.38 -16.50 -9.45
N VAL A 254 3.50 -16.71 -8.48
CA VAL A 254 3.01 -15.69 -7.55
C VAL A 254 3.43 -16.10 -6.13
N LEU A 255 4.19 -15.25 -5.45
CA LEU A 255 4.71 -15.54 -4.11
C LEU A 255 3.89 -14.84 -3.05
N GLY A 256 3.40 -15.60 -2.07
CA GLY A 256 2.66 -15.07 -0.93
C GLY A 256 1.29 -15.74 -0.74
N ALA A 257 0.65 -15.40 0.37
CA ALA A 257 -0.65 -15.94 0.77
C ALA A 257 -1.65 -14.86 1.23
N GLY A 258 -1.27 -13.58 1.11
CA GLY A 258 -2.15 -12.46 1.47
C GLY A 258 -3.01 -12.02 0.29
N GLN A 259 -3.90 -11.05 0.54
CA GLN A 259 -4.85 -10.51 -0.43
C GLN A 259 -4.22 -10.24 -1.82
N SER A 260 -3.09 -9.54 -1.90
CA SER A 260 -2.46 -9.23 -3.20
C SER A 260 -2.05 -10.49 -3.97
N ALA A 261 -1.58 -11.53 -3.29
CA ALA A 261 -1.19 -12.78 -3.93
C ALA A 261 -2.41 -13.50 -4.52
N ALA A 262 -3.50 -13.57 -3.74
CA ALA A 262 -4.75 -14.18 -4.18
C ALA A 262 -5.39 -13.41 -5.35
N GLU A 263 -5.43 -12.08 -5.28
CA GLU A 263 -5.98 -11.25 -6.36
C GLU A 263 -5.16 -11.37 -7.65
N ILE A 264 -3.82 -11.34 -7.57
CA ILE A 264 -2.94 -11.53 -8.74
C ILE A 264 -3.12 -12.94 -9.30
N PHE A 265 -3.08 -13.97 -8.45
CA PHE A 265 -3.23 -15.36 -8.88
C PHE A 265 -4.56 -15.57 -9.61
N ASN A 266 -5.65 -14.98 -9.13
CA ASN A 266 -6.94 -15.00 -9.80
C ASN A 266 -6.94 -14.19 -11.11
N ASN A 267 -6.34 -12.99 -11.09
CA ASN A 267 -6.36 -12.09 -12.24
C ASN A 267 -5.57 -12.63 -13.43
N VAL A 268 -4.40 -13.23 -13.20
CA VAL A 268 -3.56 -13.80 -14.26
C VAL A 268 -4.32 -14.86 -15.06
N GLN A 269 -5.13 -15.70 -14.41
CA GLN A 269 -5.92 -16.75 -15.06
C GLN A 269 -6.93 -16.18 -16.05
N ASN A 270 -7.54 -15.04 -15.69
CA ASN A 270 -8.50 -14.34 -16.54
C ASN A 270 -7.80 -13.54 -17.66
N LEU A 271 -6.66 -12.92 -17.35
CA LEU A 271 -5.91 -12.09 -18.30
C LEU A 271 -5.14 -12.92 -19.35
N TYR A 272 -4.71 -14.13 -18.97
CA TYR A 272 -3.98 -15.07 -19.82
C TYR A 272 -4.65 -16.45 -19.72
N PRO A 273 -5.71 -16.73 -20.50
CA PRO A 273 -6.50 -17.97 -20.38
C PRO A 273 -5.71 -19.26 -20.61
N ASN A 274 -4.61 -19.19 -21.37
CA ASN A 274 -3.74 -20.35 -21.65
C ASN A 274 -2.55 -20.47 -20.68
N SER A 275 -2.50 -19.63 -19.64
CA SER A 275 -1.39 -19.59 -18.70
C SER A 275 -1.33 -20.81 -17.79
N LYS A 276 -0.13 -21.09 -17.28
CA LYS A 276 0.07 -21.90 -16.07
C LYS A 276 0.48 -21.01 -14.92
N THR A 277 -0.19 -21.13 -13.79
CA THR A 277 0.06 -20.26 -12.63
C THR A 277 0.42 -21.10 -11.40
N TYR A 278 1.41 -20.63 -10.64
CA TYR A 278 1.90 -21.28 -9.44
C TYR A 278 1.85 -20.29 -8.28
N MET A 279 0.89 -20.43 -7.37
CA MET A 279 0.86 -19.67 -6.12
C MET A 279 1.71 -20.39 -5.08
N ILE A 280 2.87 -19.84 -4.74
CA ILE A 280 3.83 -20.44 -3.81
C ILE A 280 3.69 -19.72 -2.47
N MET A 281 3.27 -20.46 -1.45
CA MET A 281 3.03 -19.90 -0.12
C MET A 281 3.73 -20.70 0.98
N ARG A 282 4.30 -19.96 1.94
CA ARG A 282 4.92 -20.54 3.14
C ARG A 282 3.89 -21.07 4.14
N SER A 283 2.69 -20.49 4.16
CA SER A 283 1.59 -20.99 4.99
C SER A 283 1.03 -22.29 4.42
N GLU A 284 0.51 -23.15 5.29
CA GLU A 284 -0.22 -24.35 4.87
C GLU A 284 -1.56 -23.97 4.22
N PHE A 285 -2.18 -22.88 4.68
CA PHE A 285 -3.51 -22.45 4.24
C PHE A 285 -3.53 -20.94 3.95
N MET A 286 -4.40 -20.54 3.03
CA MET A 286 -4.90 -19.16 2.99
C MET A 286 -5.85 -18.96 4.17
N LYS A 287 -5.74 -17.82 4.85
CA LYS A 287 -6.52 -17.52 6.05
C LYS A 287 -7.50 -16.38 5.75
N PRO A 288 -8.76 -16.47 6.18
CA PRO A 288 -9.70 -15.37 6.03
C PRO A 288 -9.23 -14.16 6.85
N SER A 289 -9.46 -12.95 6.35
CA SER A 289 -9.33 -11.72 7.13
C SER A 289 -10.43 -11.66 8.18
N ASP A 290 -10.08 -11.40 9.43
CA ASP A 290 -11.06 -11.21 10.51
C ASP A 290 -11.60 -9.77 10.50
N ASP A 291 -12.83 -9.60 10.04
CA ASP A 291 -13.59 -8.35 10.04
C ASP A 291 -14.76 -8.37 11.03
N SER A 292 -14.74 -9.31 11.99
CA SER A 292 -15.80 -9.42 13.00
C SER A 292 -15.89 -8.16 13.88
N PRO A 293 -17.10 -7.69 14.24
CA PRO A 293 -17.25 -6.34 14.82
C PRO A 293 -16.43 -6.07 16.10
N PHE A 294 -16.30 -7.05 16.99
CA PHE A 294 -15.51 -6.89 18.21
C PHE A 294 -14.02 -6.78 17.91
N VAL A 295 -13.49 -7.63 17.02
CA VAL A 295 -12.08 -7.59 16.61
C VAL A 295 -11.80 -6.31 15.81
N ASN A 296 -12.70 -5.92 14.91
CA ASN A 296 -12.57 -4.74 14.06
C ASN A 296 -12.60 -3.41 14.84
N SER A 297 -13.02 -3.41 16.11
CA SER A 297 -12.98 -2.24 17.00
C SER A 297 -11.56 -1.76 17.30
N ILE A 298 -10.54 -2.60 17.09
CA ILE A 298 -9.13 -2.20 17.17
C ILE A 298 -8.77 -1.11 16.16
N PHE A 299 -9.58 -0.96 15.11
CA PHE A 299 -9.40 0.06 14.08
C PHE A 299 -10.20 1.34 14.34
N ASN A 300 -10.83 1.46 15.50
CA ASN A 300 -11.48 2.69 15.88
C ASN A 300 -10.45 3.78 16.20
N PRO A 301 -10.70 5.05 15.83
CA PRO A 301 -9.76 6.15 16.11
C PRO A 301 -9.38 6.29 17.58
N GLU A 302 -10.33 6.11 18.50
CA GLU A 302 -10.11 6.21 19.95
C GLU A 302 -9.27 5.07 20.53
N PHE A 303 -9.16 3.92 19.82
CA PHE A 303 -8.34 2.80 20.28
C PHE A 303 -6.85 3.14 20.27
N ILE A 304 -6.43 4.14 19.50
CA ILE A 304 -5.05 4.63 19.44
C ILE A 304 -4.58 5.10 20.83
N ASP A 305 -5.43 5.80 21.59
CA ASP A 305 -5.11 6.23 22.97
C ASP A 305 -4.93 5.04 23.90
N THR A 306 -5.76 4.01 23.70
CA THR A 306 -5.72 2.78 24.49
C THR A 306 -4.44 2.00 24.23
N ILE A 307 -4.01 1.83 22.98
CA ILE A 307 -2.82 1.04 22.65
C ILE A 307 -1.52 1.80 22.91
N HIS A 308 -1.48 3.11 22.61
CA HIS A 308 -0.27 3.92 22.76
C HIS A 308 0.19 4.03 24.22
N SER A 309 -0.76 4.05 25.16
CA SER A 309 -0.46 4.11 26.60
C SER A 309 0.04 2.79 27.19
N ARG A 310 0.04 1.68 26.43
CA ARG A 310 0.45 0.36 26.93
C ARG A 310 1.97 0.15 26.84
N PRO A 311 2.54 -0.68 27.74
CA PRO A 311 3.94 -1.08 27.65
C PRO A 311 4.28 -1.77 26.33
N SER A 312 5.54 -1.65 25.90
CA SER A 312 6.06 -2.22 24.65
C SER A 312 5.76 -3.71 24.46
N ALA A 313 5.94 -4.52 25.53
CA ALA A 313 5.66 -5.95 25.50
C ALA A 313 4.17 -6.25 25.21
N TYR A 314 3.26 -5.46 25.79
CA TYR A 314 1.83 -5.60 25.53
C TYR A 314 1.50 -5.26 24.07
N ARG A 315 2.04 -4.15 23.55
CA ARG A 315 1.83 -3.74 22.14
C ARG A 315 2.33 -4.82 21.19
N SER A 316 3.50 -5.39 21.46
CA SER A 316 4.09 -6.45 20.63
C SER A 316 3.22 -7.72 20.62
N HIS A 317 2.71 -8.15 21.78
CA HIS A 317 1.79 -9.28 21.88
C HIS A 317 0.46 -8.99 21.18
N PHE A 318 -0.13 -7.82 21.43
CA PHE A 318 -1.37 -7.38 20.79
C PHE A 318 -1.27 -7.38 19.26
N LEU A 319 -0.16 -6.88 18.69
CA LEU A 319 0.05 -6.87 17.24
C LEU A 319 0.20 -8.28 16.67
N ALA A 320 0.76 -9.22 17.43
CA ALA A 320 0.84 -10.63 17.03
C ALA A 320 -0.55 -11.27 16.97
N ASP A 321 -1.41 -10.99 17.96
CA ASP A 321 -2.78 -11.50 18.02
C ASP A 321 -3.67 -10.87 16.94
N ALA A 322 -3.56 -9.56 16.73
CA ALA A 322 -4.32 -8.81 15.73
C ALA A 322 -3.86 -9.07 14.29
N LYS A 323 -2.79 -9.83 14.07
CA LYS A 323 -2.17 -10.04 12.75
C LYS A 323 -3.16 -10.54 11.69
N ALA A 324 -4.11 -11.40 12.09
CA ALA A 324 -5.11 -12.00 11.19
C ALA A 324 -6.16 -10.99 10.65
N THR A 325 -6.18 -9.76 11.14
CA THR A 325 -7.08 -8.72 10.63
C THR A 325 -6.57 -8.08 9.33
N ASN A 326 -5.25 -8.08 9.09
CA ASN A 326 -4.63 -7.31 8.00
C ASN A 326 -3.48 -8.03 7.27
N TYR A 327 -2.70 -8.87 7.94
CA TYR A 327 -1.44 -9.40 7.41
C TYR A 327 -1.51 -10.89 7.08
N GLY A 328 -1.21 -11.24 5.83
CA GLY A 328 -1.15 -12.64 5.38
C GLY A 328 -2.52 -13.32 5.34
N VAL A 329 -3.57 -12.52 5.16
CA VAL A 329 -4.97 -12.95 5.08
C VAL A 329 -5.60 -12.49 3.78
N VAL A 330 -6.72 -13.13 3.42
CA VAL A 330 -7.48 -12.92 2.18
C VAL A 330 -8.96 -12.78 2.54
N ARG A 331 -9.74 -11.99 1.81
CA ARG A 331 -11.21 -11.96 2.00
C ARG A 331 -11.80 -13.35 1.76
N LEU A 332 -12.73 -13.76 2.63
CA LEU A 332 -13.35 -15.09 2.59
C LEU A 332 -13.94 -15.41 1.21
N GLU A 333 -14.70 -14.49 0.61
CA GLU A 333 -15.29 -14.65 -0.72
C GLU A 333 -14.25 -15.03 -1.80
N LEU A 334 -13.04 -14.45 -1.74
CA LEU A 334 -11.98 -14.76 -2.70
C LEU A 334 -11.32 -16.12 -2.40
N ILE A 335 -11.22 -16.50 -1.13
CA ILE A 335 -10.76 -17.85 -0.75
C ILE A 335 -11.72 -18.91 -1.30
N GLU A 336 -13.02 -18.72 -1.07
CA GLU A 336 -14.07 -19.62 -1.55
C GLU A 336 -14.05 -19.74 -3.07
N HIS A 337 -13.98 -18.61 -3.78
CA HIS A 337 -13.83 -18.59 -5.24
C HIS A 337 -12.61 -19.37 -5.73
N LEU A 338 -11.43 -19.14 -5.14
CA LEU A 338 -10.21 -19.86 -5.53
C LEU A 338 -10.32 -21.36 -5.22
N TYR A 339 -10.99 -21.74 -4.13
CA TYR A 339 -11.23 -23.14 -3.78
C TYR A 339 -12.16 -23.81 -4.80
N GLU A 340 -13.22 -23.13 -5.25
CA GLU A 340 -14.09 -23.60 -6.33
C GLU A 340 -13.31 -23.85 -7.63
N VAL A 341 -12.41 -22.93 -8.01
CA VAL A 341 -11.53 -23.11 -9.18
C VAL A 341 -10.68 -24.37 -9.02
N MET A 342 -10.04 -24.59 -7.86
CA MET A 342 -9.25 -25.80 -7.60
C MET A 342 -10.12 -27.07 -7.65
N TYR A 343 -11.33 -27.03 -7.08
CA TYR A 343 -12.27 -28.15 -7.11
C TYR A 343 -12.69 -28.50 -8.55
N HIS A 344 -12.94 -27.50 -9.40
CA HIS A 344 -13.26 -27.72 -10.80
C HIS A 344 -12.11 -28.37 -11.56
N GLN A 345 -10.86 -27.94 -11.34
CA GLN A 345 -9.69 -28.61 -11.92
C GLN A 345 -9.61 -30.07 -11.47
N ARG A 346 -9.82 -30.35 -10.18
CA ARG A 346 -9.85 -31.72 -9.66
C ARG A 346 -10.92 -32.58 -10.32
N ARG A 347 -12.13 -32.04 -10.49
CA ARG A 347 -13.27 -32.75 -11.10
C ARG A 347 -13.02 -33.08 -12.57
N VAL A 348 -12.33 -32.21 -13.30
CA VAL A 348 -12.15 -32.33 -14.76
C VAL A 348 -10.83 -33.03 -15.13
N LEU A 349 -9.75 -32.74 -14.42
CA LEU A 349 -8.39 -33.20 -14.73
C LEU A 349 -7.91 -34.35 -13.82
N GLY A 350 -8.66 -34.68 -12.76
CA GLY A 350 -8.31 -35.72 -11.81
C GLY A 350 -7.49 -35.24 -10.61
N THR A 351 -7.00 -36.17 -9.80
CA THR A 351 -6.33 -35.89 -8.51
C THR A 351 -4.84 -35.55 -8.62
N ASP A 352 -4.23 -35.73 -9.79
CA ASP A 352 -2.83 -35.36 -10.01
C ASP A 352 -2.72 -33.85 -10.26
N GLU A 353 -2.41 -33.10 -9.20
CA GLU A 353 -2.25 -31.65 -9.25
C GLU A 353 -1.12 -31.19 -10.19
N THR A 354 -0.17 -32.06 -10.55
CA THR A 354 0.90 -31.70 -11.48
C THR A 354 0.38 -31.46 -12.91
N GLN A 355 -0.80 -31.99 -13.24
CA GLN A 355 -1.48 -31.77 -14.51
C GLN A 355 -2.32 -30.50 -14.54
N TRP A 356 -2.54 -29.85 -13.39
CA TRP A 356 -3.41 -28.69 -13.31
C TRP A 356 -2.71 -27.44 -13.88
N PRO A 357 -3.42 -26.59 -14.64
CA PRO A 357 -2.85 -25.34 -15.14
C PRO A 357 -2.57 -24.36 -13.99
N HIS A 358 -3.40 -24.34 -12.95
CA HIS A 358 -3.26 -23.44 -11.82
C HIS A 358 -3.04 -24.24 -10.53
N ARG A 359 -1.92 -24.02 -9.86
CA ARG A 359 -1.51 -24.79 -8.67
C ARG A 359 -1.28 -23.86 -7.48
N ILE A 360 -1.88 -24.21 -6.33
CA ILE A 360 -1.60 -23.58 -5.05
C ILE A 360 -0.65 -24.50 -4.27
N MET A 361 0.59 -24.07 -4.10
CA MET A 361 1.67 -24.84 -3.49
C MET A 361 1.90 -24.40 -2.05
N ALA A 362 1.18 -25.04 -1.14
CA ALA A 362 1.22 -24.82 0.31
C ALA A 362 2.52 -25.28 0.98
N ALA A 363 2.90 -24.61 2.07
CA ALA A 363 4.12 -24.88 2.84
C ALA A 363 5.39 -25.00 1.97
N ARG A 364 5.48 -24.18 0.92
CA ARG A 364 6.64 -24.12 0.02
C ARG A 364 7.35 -22.77 0.13
N LYS A 365 8.67 -22.80 -0.08
CA LYS A 365 9.47 -21.59 -0.33
C LYS A 365 10.35 -21.77 -1.56
N ILE A 366 10.77 -20.66 -2.13
CA ILE A 366 11.82 -20.65 -3.15
C ILE A 366 13.17 -20.91 -2.45
N VAL A 367 13.88 -21.92 -2.94
CA VAL A 367 15.22 -22.30 -2.50
C VAL A 367 16.27 -21.55 -3.31
N SER A 368 16.11 -21.57 -4.63
CA SER A 368 17.03 -20.94 -5.58
C SER A 368 16.30 -20.50 -6.83
N VAL A 369 16.88 -19.53 -7.53
CA VAL A 369 16.45 -19.09 -8.86
C VAL A 369 17.68 -19.04 -9.75
N SER A 370 17.54 -19.58 -10.96
CA SER A 370 18.57 -19.53 -12.00
C SER A 370 17.96 -19.07 -13.31
N GLU A 371 18.76 -18.43 -14.15
CA GLU A 371 18.34 -17.97 -15.46
C GLU A 371 18.56 -19.08 -16.51
N LYS A 372 17.62 -19.19 -17.45
CA LYS A 372 17.70 -20.12 -18.58
C LYS A 372 17.16 -19.43 -19.83
N GLY A 373 18.03 -18.67 -20.52
CA GLY A 373 17.63 -17.81 -21.62
C GLY A 373 16.67 -16.73 -21.14
N ASP A 374 15.53 -16.57 -21.83
CA ASP A 374 14.49 -15.60 -21.45
C ASP A 374 13.55 -16.09 -20.32
N LYS A 375 13.87 -17.22 -19.68
CA LYS A 375 13.05 -17.83 -18.63
C LYS A 375 13.80 -17.93 -17.31
N LEU A 376 13.04 -17.98 -16.24
CA LEU A 376 13.53 -18.24 -14.89
C LEU A 376 13.24 -19.68 -14.53
N LYS A 377 14.24 -20.37 -13.98
CA LYS A 377 14.10 -21.71 -13.41
C LYS A 377 14.12 -21.56 -11.89
N ILE A 378 12.98 -21.84 -11.26
CA ILE A 378 12.81 -21.74 -9.81
C ILE A 378 12.81 -23.13 -9.18
N GLN A 379 13.55 -23.27 -8.08
CA GLN A 379 13.53 -24.46 -7.25
C GLN A 379 12.68 -24.15 -6.01
N VAL A 380 11.63 -24.93 -5.82
CA VAL A 380 10.70 -24.81 -4.69
C VAL A 380 10.79 -26.04 -3.81
N GLY A 381 10.78 -25.87 -2.50
CA GLY A 381 10.88 -26.98 -1.56
C GLY A 381 9.90 -26.84 -0.41
N ARG A 382 9.49 -27.97 0.18
CA ARG A 382 8.65 -27.99 1.39
C ARG A 382 9.46 -27.49 2.55
N TYR A 383 8.85 -26.63 3.34
CA TYR A 383 9.42 -26.11 4.55
C TYR A 383 8.63 -26.64 5.76
N PHE A 384 9.33 -27.18 6.75
CA PHE A 384 8.75 -27.50 8.05
C PHE A 384 9.15 -26.42 9.06
N TYR A 385 8.16 -25.87 9.76
CA TYR A 385 8.43 -24.97 10.90
C TYR A 385 9.20 -25.73 11.98
N GLY A 386 10.37 -25.24 12.38
CA GLY A 386 10.98 -25.60 13.66
C GLY A 386 10.20 -24.96 14.82
N GLU A 387 10.34 -25.50 16.04
CA GLU A 387 9.66 -25.01 17.25
C GLU A 387 10.06 -23.58 17.66
N GLU A 388 11.07 -22.98 17.03
CA GLU A 388 11.49 -21.60 17.22
C GLU A 388 11.47 -20.82 15.90
N GLU A 389 10.93 -19.59 15.89
CA GLU A 389 11.08 -18.61 14.80
C GLU A 389 12.54 -18.12 14.70
N THR A 390 13.49 -19.04 14.49
CA THR A 390 14.86 -18.70 14.13
C THR A 390 15.01 -18.70 12.62
N ASP A 391 15.81 -17.77 12.09
CA ASP A 391 16.15 -17.63 10.66
C ASP A 391 16.92 -18.86 10.10
N THR A 392 17.14 -19.89 10.94
CA THR A 392 17.65 -21.20 10.55
C THR A 392 16.50 -22.08 10.11
N ASP A 393 16.16 -21.93 8.84
CA ASP A 393 15.16 -22.74 8.17
C ASP A 393 15.34 -24.25 8.46
N GLY A 394 14.27 -24.94 8.87
CA GLY A 394 14.23 -26.40 8.95
C GLY A 394 14.57 -27.09 7.61
N PRO A 395 14.81 -28.42 7.61
CA PRO A 395 15.22 -29.15 6.42
C PRO A 395 14.21 -28.96 5.28
N ILE A 396 14.73 -28.63 4.10
CA ILE A 396 13.94 -28.52 2.87
C ILE A 396 13.80 -29.92 2.26
N VAL A 397 12.57 -30.33 1.97
CA VAL A 397 12.28 -31.63 1.34
C VAL A 397 11.35 -31.47 0.15
N ASP A 398 11.11 -32.55 -0.60
CA ASP A 398 10.16 -32.60 -1.72
C ASP A 398 10.38 -31.46 -2.73
N GLU A 399 11.62 -31.28 -3.17
CA GLU A 399 11.95 -30.20 -4.08
C GLU A 399 11.40 -30.44 -5.49
N GLU A 400 10.83 -29.40 -6.07
CA GLU A 400 10.32 -29.38 -7.43
C GLU A 400 10.96 -28.20 -8.18
N THR A 401 11.22 -28.41 -9.48
CA THR A 401 11.70 -27.33 -10.35
C THR A 401 10.61 -26.89 -11.31
N LEU A 402 10.37 -25.58 -11.37
CA LEU A 402 9.43 -24.95 -12.28
C LEU A 402 10.18 -23.98 -13.22
N ASP A 403 9.89 -24.04 -14.52
CA ASP A 403 10.29 -22.98 -15.45
C ASP A 403 9.16 -21.95 -15.52
N VAL A 404 9.46 -20.67 -15.31
CA VAL A 404 8.51 -19.55 -15.30
C VAL A 404 9.00 -18.38 -16.14
N ASP A 405 8.07 -17.66 -16.77
CA ASP A 405 8.36 -16.47 -17.57
C ASP A 405 8.43 -15.20 -16.71
N VAL A 406 7.80 -15.21 -15.53
CA VAL A 406 7.82 -14.12 -14.54
C VAL A 406 7.56 -14.63 -13.12
N ILE A 407 8.21 -14.00 -12.14
CA ILE A 407 7.96 -14.16 -10.71
C ILE A 407 7.35 -12.85 -10.19
N ILE A 408 6.18 -12.95 -9.56
CA ILE A 408 5.47 -11.83 -8.96
C ILE A 408 5.52 -11.99 -7.43
N CYS A 409 6.23 -11.09 -6.77
CA CYS A 409 6.41 -11.05 -5.33
C CYS A 409 5.26 -10.27 -4.68
N ALA A 410 4.25 -10.96 -4.16
CA ALA A 410 3.18 -10.39 -3.34
C ALA A 410 3.52 -10.54 -1.84
N THR A 411 4.72 -10.11 -1.49
CA THR A 411 5.41 -10.38 -0.22
C THR A 411 5.38 -9.21 0.76
N GLY A 412 4.44 -8.28 0.55
CA GLY A 412 4.17 -7.15 1.43
C GLY A 412 5.21 -6.03 1.33
N TYR A 413 5.14 -5.09 2.27
CA TYR A 413 5.93 -3.86 2.23
C TYR A 413 6.74 -3.68 3.51
N LYS A 414 7.92 -3.06 3.39
CA LYS A 414 8.74 -2.58 4.51
C LYS A 414 8.49 -1.10 4.72
N ARG A 415 8.48 -0.64 5.97
CA ARG A 415 8.20 0.75 6.34
C ARG A 415 9.40 1.38 7.05
N MET A 416 10.54 1.43 6.37
CA MET A 416 11.82 1.91 6.94
C MET A 416 12.43 3.11 6.21
N ALA A 417 11.81 3.59 5.12
CA ALA A 417 12.33 4.69 4.30
C ALA A 417 12.65 5.97 5.11
N HIS A 418 11.85 6.25 6.14
CA HIS A 418 12.03 7.42 7.00
C HIS A 418 13.32 7.33 7.82
N VAL A 419 13.81 6.13 8.17
CA VAL A 419 15.02 5.95 8.96
C VAL A 419 16.24 6.47 8.20
N ASP A 420 16.37 6.06 6.94
CA ASP A 420 17.46 6.50 6.06
C ASP A 420 17.34 8.00 5.71
N MET A 421 16.12 8.47 5.42
CA MET A 421 15.85 9.88 5.09
C MET A 421 16.18 10.83 6.26
N LEU A 422 16.02 10.36 7.49
CA LEU A 422 16.30 11.10 8.73
C LEU A 422 17.72 10.88 9.26
N LYS A 423 18.59 10.20 8.51
CA LYS A 423 19.99 10.00 8.92
C LYS A 423 20.70 11.28 9.37
N PRO A 424 20.54 12.43 8.68
CA PRO A 424 21.15 13.69 9.11
C PRO A 424 20.61 14.23 10.44
N THR A 425 19.42 13.81 10.89
CA THR A 425 18.84 14.23 12.17
C THR A 425 19.20 13.32 13.33
N TRP A 426 19.88 12.18 13.11
CA TRP A 426 20.21 11.22 14.17
C TRP A 426 20.97 11.84 15.36
N PRO A 427 21.90 12.79 15.19
CA PRO A 427 22.57 13.45 16.33
C PRO A 427 21.62 14.24 17.26
N LEU A 428 20.40 14.54 16.82
CA LEU A 428 19.39 15.23 17.62
C LEU A 428 18.51 14.27 18.44
N LEU A 429 18.56 12.97 18.16
CA LEU A 429 17.76 11.94 18.84
C LEU A 429 18.28 11.67 20.26
N PRO A 430 17.44 11.21 21.19
CA PRO A 430 17.90 10.74 22.49
C PRO A 430 18.81 9.50 22.36
N GLU A 431 19.76 9.36 23.29
CA GLU A 431 20.54 8.13 23.43
C GLU A 431 19.67 7.02 24.02
N ALA A 432 19.88 5.80 23.53
CA ALA A 432 19.21 4.61 24.05
C ALA A 432 19.98 4.10 25.28
N ASP A 433 19.27 3.91 26.39
CA ASP A 433 19.84 3.25 27.57
C ASP A 433 19.92 1.72 27.40
N GLU A 434 20.65 1.06 28.30
CA GLU A 434 20.85 -0.40 28.26
C GLU A 434 19.53 -1.18 28.33
N ALA A 435 18.52 -0.67 29.05
CA ALA A 435 17.23 -1.32 29.19
C ALA A 435 16.44 -1.28 27.87
N LEU A 436 16.43 -0.13 27.18
CA LEU A 436 15.87 0.06 25.85
C LEU A 436 16.52 -0.85 24.82
N VAL A 437 17.86 -0.96 24.87
CA VAL A 437 18.59 -1.85 23.96
C VAL A 437 18.21 -3.32 24.20
N ALA A 438 18.07 -3.74 25.47
CA ALA A 438 17.65 -5.09 25.82
C ALA A 438 16.20 -5.42 25.36
N GLU A 439 15.29 -4.45 25.32
CA GLU A 439 13.93 -4.64 24.75
C GLU A 439 13.97 -4.90 23.23
N THR A 440 14.91 -4.30 22.50
CA THR A 440 15.11 -4.52 21.06
C THR A 440 15.40 -5.97 20.74
N VAL A 441 16.26 -6.59 21.55
CA VAL A 441 16.66 -8.00 21.39
C VAL A 441 15.44 -8.93 21.56
N LYS A 442 14.41 -8.47 22.28
CA LYS A 442 13.13 -9.18 22.44
C LYS A 442 12.14 -8.93 21.29
N GLY A 443 12.55 -8.23 20.22
CA GLY A 443 11.77 -8.07 18.99
C GLY A 443 10.74 -6.95 19.00
N SER A 444 10.90 -5.92 19.85
CA SER A 444 10.00 -4.76 19.83
C SER A 444 9.97 -4.06 18.46
N LYS A 445 8.78 -3.72 17.98
CA LYS A 445 8.54 -3.03 16.70
C LYS A 445 8.11 -1.56 16.85
N ASP A 446 8.22 -1.02 18.06
CA ASP A 446 7.70 0.31 18.41
C ASP A 446 8.71 1.46 18.23
N ARG A 447 9.96 1.15 17.88
CA ARG A 447 11.04 2.13 17.73
C ARG A 447 12.12 1.63 16.77
N TRP A 448 12.98 2.53 16.31
CA TRP A 448 14.12 2.21 15.43
C TRP A 448 15.43 2.63 16.08
N PHE A 449 16.40 1.73 16.12
CA PHE A 449 17.73 1.99 16.67
C PHE A 449 18.68 2.37 15.54
N VAL A 450 19.41 3.46 15.75
CA VAL A 450 20.34 4.03 14.77
C VAL A 450 21.68 4.33 15.42
N GLU A 451 22.72 4.41 14.61
CA GLU A 451 24.08 4.66 15.08
C GLU A 451 24.23 6.11 15.59
N GLY A 452 24.82 6.24 16.77
CA GLY A 452 25.23 7.50 17.38
C GLY A 452 26.74 7.71 17.34
N GLU A 453 27.21 8.77 18.00
CA GLU A 453 28.64 9.05 18.15
C GLU A 453 29.30 8.00 19.07
N GLU A 454 30.59 7.71 18.85
CA GLU A 454 31.39 6.80 19.69
C GLU A 454 30.78 5.39 19.91
N LYS A 455 30.05 4.86 18.91
CA LYS A 455 29.33 3.58 18.96
C LYS A 455 28.15 3.53 19.95
N SER A 456 27.66 4.68 20.41
CA SER A 456 26.37 4.76 21.11
C SER A 456 25.21 4.40 20.17
N LEU A 457 24.08 3.99 20.74
CA LEU A 457 22.83 3.81 20.01
C LEU A 457 21.90 4.98 20.32
N ARG A 458 21.21 5.48 19.29
CA ARG A 458 20.13 6.46 19.42
C ARG A 458 18.82 5.84 18.97
N VAL A 459 17.71 6.41 19.42
CA VAL A 459 16.38 5.84 19.18
C VAL A 459 15.47 6.83 18.47
N ILE A 460 14.86 6.38 17.38
CA ILE A 460 13.71 7.04 16.75
C ILE A 460 12.46 6.43 17.37
N GLU A 461 11.67 7.27 18.04
CA GLU A 461 10.39 6.92 18.63
C GLU A 461 9.39 8.04 18.30
N ALA A 462 8.15 7.67 18.00
CA ALA A 462 7.07 8.61 17.78
C ALA A 462 6.25 8.79 19.06
N ASN A 463 6.00 10.05 19.44
CA ASN A 463 5.04 10.42 20.46
C ASN A 463 3.60 10.14 19.99
N ARG A 464 2.64 10.29 20.91
CA ARG A 464 1.21 10.07 20.63
C ARG A 464 0.65 10.97 19.53
N ASP A 465 1.19 12.18 19.39
CA ASP A 465 0.82 13.12 18.34
C ASP A 465 1.58 12.88 17.02
N TYR A 466 2.27 11.73 16.91
CA TYR A 466 3.12 11.32 15.80
C TYR A 466 4.43 12.10 15.63
N SER A 467 4.75 13.04 16.52
CA SER A 467 6.03 13.76 16.47
C SER A 467 7.19 12.83 16.84
N VAL A 468 8.32 12.96 16.15
CA VAL A 468 9.57 12.28 16.50
C VAL A 468 10.09 12.87 17.81
N LYS A 469 10.42 11.99 18.75
CA LYS A 469 11.01 12.36 20.03
C LYS A 469 12.48 12.73 19.85
N PHE A 470 12.79 14.03 19.95
CA PHE A 470 14.16 14.54 19.98
C PHE A 470 14.70 14.69 21.40
N GLY A 471 16.02 14.76 21.54
CA GLY A 471 16.68 15.05 22.81
C GLY A 471 16.29 16.44 23.34
N GLN A 472 16.29 16.57 24.68
CA GLN A 472 15.88 17.81 25.35
C GLN A 472 16.68 19.02 24.84
N GLY A 473 15.99 20.07 24.41
CA GLY A 473 16.60 21.31 23.92
C GLY A 473 17.26 21.21 22.54
N LYS A 474 17.17 20.09 21.83
CA LYS A 474 17.74 19.92 20.47
C LYS A 474 16.90 20.56 19.37
N VAL A 475 15.58 20.61 19.56
CA VAL A 475 14.62 21.19 18.61
C VAL A 475 13.74 22.20 19.35
N ALA A 476 13.47 23.35 18.72
CA ALA A 476 12.68 24.42 19.30
C ALA A 476 11.19 24.06 19.38
N GLN A 477 10.48 24.66 20.35
CA GLN A 477 9.03 24.53 20.43
C GLN A 477 8.37 25.06 19.15
N GLY A 478 7.39 24.31 18.61
CA GLY A 478 6.71 24.65 17.35
C GLY A 478 7.48 24.24 16.09
N SER A 479 8.56 23.47 16.22
CA SER A 479 9.30 22.87 15.13
C SER A 479 9.47 21.38 15.38
N GLY A 480 9.47 20.56 14.33
CA GLY A 480 9.61 19.12 14.50
C GLY A 480 9.46 18.31 13.23
N ILE A 481 9.47 16.99 13.42
CA ILE A 481 9.25 16.02 12.36
C ILE A 481 8.15 15.06 12.83
N TRP A 482 7.22 14.70 11.95
CA TRP A 482 6.10 13.79 12.23
C TRP A 482 6.16 12.59 11.30
N LEU A 483 5.78 11.42 11.80
CA LEU A 483 5.77 10.17 11.03
C LEU A 483 4.35 9.70 10.76
N GLN A 484 4.04 9.39 9.49
CA GLN A 484 2.75 8.87 9.06
C GLN A 484 2.90 7.57 8.27
N GLY A 485 2.00 6.62 8.52
CA GLY A 485 2.00 5.28 7.93
C GLY A 485 3.07 4.29 8.44
N CYS A 486 4.01 4.63 9.35
CA CYS A 486 5.04 3.71 9.85
C CYS A 486 5.08 3.44 11.37
N CYS A 487 4.08 3.89 12.14
CA CYS A 487 4.04 3.84 13.61
C CYS A 487 3.15 2.72 14.17
N GLU A 488 2.97 1.62 13.45
CA GLU A 488 2.12 0.49 13.88
C GLU A 488 2.51 -0.05 15.27
N GLY A 489 3.82 -0.13 15.54
CA GLY A 489 4.35 -0.60 16.82
C GLY A 489 3.89 0.21 18.04
N THR A 490 3.59 1.50 17.86
CA THR A 490 3.15 2.41 18.93
C THR A 490 1.67 2.75 18.87
N HIS A 491 1.07 2.79 17.68
CA HIS A 491 -0.29 3.30 17.44
C HIS A 491 -1.29 2.22 17.00
N GLY A 492 -0.86 0.97 16.80
CA GLY A 492 -1.72 -0.16 16.44
C GLY A 492 -1.90 -0.36 14.92
N VAL A 493 -2.71 -1.36 14.58
CA VAL A 493 -2.89 -1.88 13.21
C VAL A 493 -3.77 -1.04 12.28
N SER A 494 -4.36 0.06 12.76
CA SER A 494 -5.17 0.98 11.93
C SER A 494 -4.35 1.83 10.97
N PHE A 495 -3.07 1.99 11.26
CA PHE A 495 -2.17 2.93 10.59
C PHE A 495 -1.77 2.61 9.14
N PRO A 496 -1.64 1.34 8.69
CA PRO A 496 -1.29 1.00 7.32
C PRO A 496 -2.48 0.82 6.37
N LEU A 497 -3.72 1.06 6.81
CA LEU A 497 -4.94 0.59 6.13
C LEU A 497 -5.41 1.42 4.92
N ILE A 498 -4.89 2.65 4.74
CA ILE A 498 -5.26 3.53 3.61
C ILE A 498 -3.99 3.97 2.88
#